data_AF-A0A7C5XR73-F1
#
_entry.id   AF-A0A7C5XR73-F1
#
_cell.length_a   1.000
_cell.length_b   1.000
_cell.length_c   1.000
_cell.angle_alpha   90.00
_cell.angle_beta   90.00
_cell.angle_gamma   90.00
#
_symmetry.space_group_name_H-M   'P 1'
#
loop_
_entity.id
_entity.type
_entity.pdbx_description
1 polymer ?
#
loop_
_entity_poly.entity_id
_entity_poly.type
_entity_poly.pdbx_seq_one_letter_code
_entity_poly.pdbx_strand_id
1 'polypeptide(L)'
;MTERLSINLRSGLRLGLAAAAGLALAAAALPAAALTAGATYTVVLSKVNGDGTVTDVSSTSATADANGRITFALSNVPTTAQANFVVLTVKDASGNVVRKGISPAPPSGSSSLVGVNSLATAQAKAVLKALALAGSDDPVLAAFAMVLVRAPGLASQNVDDTSTDLYKLASGLKDAITGTGGFVSYMQANGATASQLATFRSRIVHNAASGTRDLGDYVAKFKDAVDTQATQGSAAADDLMSEAGAFLADILIDAADAAGIDLALVQGAFNAAGDVVDTTSIVNISQGVMKGMEAAIMGFFQRLAAMRLSREYTDAITLLGGSSQHAATYANAVASMAAAFTNVDKTYGDYWMDPDTYAATYLANNGGSLTDLDGDGDVDVDDAHMAIQQAIGQAFDNAWQAFQQAIRATNADVTAMRQDIAAALGVPESSLPPEVGRDEDWSNPGTQVNWAIPKVVAFSFAASHLAAGGTLTYTRGTEPIPSSMTWLDPDGDGNAGPRSDFVAQGIPPAFAALLGIEEDMAILTYRRWDQCRSAADPYQCDKLALKDFTQALGALAGRIGGVGFDEAKALVRLMQEPNL
;
A
#
# COMPACT_ATOMS: atom_id res chain seq x y z
N MET A 1 1.33 -12.83 -17.51
CA MET A 1 1.35 -12.38 -16.10
C MET A 1 2.17 -11.10 -15.94
N THR A 2 3.31 -11.01 -16.63
CA THR A 2 4.11 -9.78 -16.83
C THR A 2 3.31 -8.62 -17.46
N GLU A 3 2.29 -8.90 -18.28
CA GLU A 3 1.32 -7.92 -18.81
C GLU A 3 0.25 -7.47 -17.77
N ARG A 4 0.09 -8.19 -16.65
CA ARG A 4 -0.99 -8.02 -15.66
C ARG A 4 -0.55 -7.15 -14.49
N LEU A 5 0.68 -7.31 -14.03
CA LEU A 5 1.32 -6.32 -13.16
C LEU A 5 1.60 -5.03 -13.94
N SER A 6 1.95 -5.11 -15.22
CA SER A 6 2.18 -3.91 -16.03
C SER A 6 0.94 -3.05 -16.24
N ILE A 7 -0.30 -3.56 -16.19
CA ILE A 7 -1.51 -2.72 -16.25
C ILE A 7 -1.68 -1.91 -14.95
N ASN A 8 -1.55 -2.54 -13.78
CA ASN A 8 -1.62 -1.83 -12.49
C ASN A 8 -0.42 -0.87 -12.29
N LEU A 9 0.79 -1.28 -12.71
CA LEU A 9 1.98 -0.42 -12.73
C LEU A 9 1.88 0.70 -13.78
N ARG A 10 1.29 0.47 -14.97
CA ARG A 10 1.07 1.50 -16.01
C ARG A 10 -0.03 2.48 -15.64
N SER A 11 -1.05 2.06 -14.89
CA SER A 11 -2.04 2.95 -14.27
C SER A 11 -1.41 3.87 -13.24
N GLY A 12 -0.43 3.37 -12.48
CA GLY A 12 0.45 4.17 -11.61
C GLY A 12 1.63 4.85 -12.32
N LEU A 13 1.77 4.69 -13.65
CA LEU A 13 2.82 5.32 -14.49
C LEU A 13 2.26 6.49 -15.31
N ARG A 14 0.94 6.72 -15.26
CA ARG A 14 0.24 7.75 -16.04
C ARG A 14 -0.53 8.74 -15.17
N LEU A 15 -0.46 8.66 -13.84
CA LEU A 15 -0.75 9.82 -12.98
C LEU A 15 0.17 11.00 -13.37
N GLY A 16 1.34 10.70 -13.97
CA GLY A 16 2.27 11.68 -14.53
C GLY A 16 2.09 12.12 -15.99
N LEU A 17 1.13 11.60 -16.79
CA LEU A 17 1.10 11.88 -18.24
C LEU A 17 -0.17 12.62 -18.73
N ALA A 18 -0.23 13.91 -18.39
CA ALA A 18 -0.99 14.92 -19.15
C ALA A 18 -0.38 16.33 -19.04
N ALA A 19 0.92 16.49 -19.33
CA ALA A 19 1.48 17.78 -19.75
C ALA A 19 2.79 17.58 -20.55
N ALA A 20 2.74 17.96 -21.82
CA ALA A 20 3.75 17.70 -22.84
C ALA A 20 5.04 18.54 -22.72
N ALA A 21 6.11 17.96 -23.27
CA ALA A 21 7.24 18.56 -24.00
C ALA A 21 7.86 19.86 -23.46
N GLY A 22 9.08 19.73 -22.93
CA GLY A 22 10.00 20.84 -22.72
C GLY A 22 11.22 20.39 -21.92
N LEU A 23 12.28 20.02 -22.63
CA LEU A 23 13.59 19.69 -22.04
C LEU A 23 14.10 20.90 -21.23
N ALA A 24 14.04 20.79 -19.91
CA ALA A 24 14.70 21.71 -18.99
C ALA A 24 15.51 20.88 -18.01
N LEU A 25 16.84 21.04 -18.05
CA LEU A 25 17.77 20.44 -17.09
C LEU A 25 17.30 20.76 -15.66
N ALA A 26 16.73 19.76 -14.98
CA ALA A 26 16.51 19.84 -13.55
C ALA A 26 17.89 19.85 -12.88
N ALA A 27 18.26 20.99 -12.29
CA ALA A 27 19.43 21.04 -11.44
C ALA A 27 19.16 20.12 -10.24
N ALA A 28 19.88 18.99 -10.16
CA ALA A 28 19.84 18.10 -9.02
C ALA A 28 20.04 18.92 -7.74
N ALA A 29 19.04 18.92 -6.86
CA ALA A 29 19.11 19.63 -5.59
C ALA A 29 20.21 18.99 -4.74
N LEU A 30 21.25 19.75 -4.42
CA LEU A 30 22.32 19.30 -3.55
C LEU A 30 21.73 18.88 -2.19
N PRO A 31 22.13 17.73 -1.61
CA PRO A 31 21.74 17.37 -0.26
C PRO A 31 22.11 18.51 0.69
N ALA A 32 21.19 18.90 1.57
CA ALA A 32 21.45 20.06 2.43
C ALA A 32 22.68 19.79 3.31
N ALA A 33 23.66 20.69 3.23
CA ALA A 33 24.92 20.57 3.93
C ALA A 33 24.72 20.36 5.44
N ALA A 34 25.58 19.54 6.05
CA ALA A 34 25.66 19.37 7.50
C ALA A 34 25.75 20.74 8.20
N LEU A 35 25.33 20.83 9.47
CA LEU A 35 25.48 22.08 10.21
C LEU A 35 26.96 22.42 10.36
N THR A 36 27.26 23.71 10.49
CA THR A 36 28.64 24.17 10.62
C THR A 36 29.23 23.64 11.94
N ALA A 37 30.23 22.78 11.84
CA ALA A 37 30.89 22.18 13.00
C ALA A 37 31.41 23.27 13.97
N GLY A 38 31.17 23.10 15.26
CA GLY A 38 31.56 24.04 16.31
C GLY A 38 30.67 25.29 16.44
N ALA A 39 29.70 25.51 15.53
CA ALA A 39 28.74 26.60 15.67
C ALA A 39 27.66 26.27 16.70
N THR A 40 27.21 27.29 17.44
CA THR A 40 26.09 27.18 18.38
C THR A 40 24.78 27.58 17.69
N TYR A 41 23.75 26.76 17.89
CA TYR A 41 22.41 26.91 17.37
C TYR A 41 21.40 27.04 18.50
N THR A 42 20.29 27.72 18.24
CA THR A 42 19.14 27.78 19.16
C THR A 42 18.07 26.80 18.67
N VAL A 43 17.68 25.87 19.53
CA VAL A 43 16.57 24.94 19.29
C VAL A 43 15.35 25.47 20.02
N VAL A 44 14.30 25.81 19.26
CA VAL A 44 13.01 26.28 19.79
C VAL A 44 12.00 25.14 19.69
N LEU A 45 11.31 24.89 20.81
CA LEU A 45 10.17 23.99 20.88
C LEU A 45 8.89 24.80 20.85
N SER A 46 7.97 24.40 19.97
CA SER A 46 6.67 25.02 19.83
C SER A 46 5.58 23.94 19.83
N LYS A 47 4.36 24.30 20.22
CA LYS A 47 3.17 23.44 20.03
C LYS A 47 2.39 23.89 18.80
N VAL A 48 1.74 22.94 18.13
CA VAL A 48 0.72 23.24 17.13
C VAL A 48 -0.63 23.40 17.84
N ASN A 49 -1.29 24.52 17.63
CA ASN A 49 -2.61 24.81 18.18
C ASN A 49 -3.71 24.16 17.33
N GLY A 50 -4.91 23.97 17.90
CA GLY A 50 -6.05 23.37 17.21
C GLY A 50 -6.51 24.10 15.93
N ASP A 51 -6.05 25.34 15.71
CA ASP A 51 -6.29 26.14 14.50
C ASP A 51 -5.16 26.03 13.46
N GLY A 52 -4.18 25.13 13.68
CA GLY A 52 -3.03 24.94 12.80
C GLY A 52 -1.90 25.97 12.97
N THR A 53 -2.06 26.97 13.84
CA THR A 53 -0.99 27.93 14.17
C THR A 53 0.02 27.33 15.14
N VAL A 54 1.16 28.00 15.35
CA VAL A 54 2.25 27.51 16.22
C VAL A 54 2.51 28.50 17.34
N THR A 55 2.76 28.01 18.55
CA THR A 55 3.13 28.82 19.72
C THR A 55 4.38 28.27 20.39
N ASP A 56 5.39 29.12 20.58
CA ASP A 56 6.64 28.76 21.25
C ASP A 56 6.40 28.44 22.73
N VAL A 57 7.06 27.38 23.21
CA VAL A 57 6.91 26.85 24.56
C VAL A 57 8.22 26.95 25.34
N SER A 58 9.33 26.57 24.70
CA SER A 58 10.66 26.62 25.31
C SER A 58 11.77 26.72 24.26
N SER A 59 12.99 27.00 24.71
CA SER A 59 14.17 27.02 23.84
C SER A 59 15.42 26.59 24.60
N THR A 60 16.38 26.01 23.89
CA THR A 60 17.71 25.66 24.40
C THR A 60 18.79 25.96 23.35
N SER A 61 20.05 25.96 23.76
CA SER A 61 21.19 26.11 22.85
C SER A 61 21.97 24.80 22.73
N ALA A 62 22.43 24.49 21.52
CA ALA A 62 23.24 23.31 21.25
C ALA A 62 24.37 23.64 20.28
N THR A 63 25.55 23.07 20.50
CA THR A 63 26.71 23.25 19.63
C THR A 63 26.87 22.04 18.72
N ALA A 64 27.08 22.29 17.43
CA ALA A 64 27.26 21.23 16.44
C ALA A 64 28.61 20.52 16.66
N ASP A 65 28.58 19.18 16.64
CA ASP A 65 29.78 18.34 16.71
C ASP A 65 30.60 18.39 15.40
N ALA A 66 31.68 17.61 15.33
CA ALA A 66 32.57 17.58 14.16
C ALA A 66 31.87 17.11 12.87
N ASN A 67 30.74 16.41 12.99
CA ASN A 67 29.93 15.93 11.88
C ASN A 67 28.76 16.86 11.57
N GLY A 68 28.67 18.02 12.24
CA GLY A 68 27.57 18.96 12.04
C GLY A 68 26.25 18.50 12.67
N ARG A 69 26.28 17.63 13.69
CA ARG A 69 25.10 17.20 14.43
C ARG A 69 24.97 17.95 15.75
N ILE A 70 23.74 18.31 16.11
CA ILE A 70 23.41 18.83 17.44
C ILE A 70 22.63 17.79 18.25
N THR A 71 22.97 17.64 19.53
CA THR A 71 22.19 16.85 20.50
C THR A 71 21.64 17.80 21.55
N PHE A 72 20.37 17.66 21.88
CA PHE A 72 19.70 18.51 22.87
C PHE A 72 18.67 17.68 23.65
N ALA A 73 18.30 18.19 24.83
CA ALA A 73 17.19 17.70 25.61
C ALA A 73 16.34 18.90 26.03
N LEU A 74 15.02 18.72 25.97
CA LEU A 74 14.03 19.72 26.37
C LEU A 74 13.16 19.11 27.45
N SER A 75 12.86 19.89 28.49
CA SER A 75 11.91 19.53 29.54
C SER A 75 10.57 20.26 29.33
N ASN A 76 9.51 19.78 29.97
CA ASN A 76 8.15 20.34 29.87
C ASN A 76 7.61 20.36 28.43
N VAL A 77 7.85 19.28 27.69
CA VAL A 77 7.30 19.11 26.34
C VAL A 77 5.76 19.01 26.42
N PRO A 78 5.01 19.73 25.58
CA PRO A 78 3.56 19.60 25.52
C PRO A 78 3.13 18.15 25.28
N THR A 79 2.09 17.70 25.98
CA THR A 79 1.61 16.31 25.85
C THR A 79 0.44 16.21 24.86
N THR A 80 0.05 14.98 24.51
CA THR A 80 -1.14 14.70 23.67
C THR A 80 -2.44 15.32 24.22
N ALA A 81 -2.51 15.62 25.52
CA ALA A 81 -3.64 16.32 26.11
C ALA A 81 -3.68 17.83 25.80
N GLN A 82 -2.57 18.39 25.32
CA GLN A 82 -2.40 19.83 25.09
C GLN A 82 -2.30 20.19 23.60
N ALA A 83 -1.76 19.29 22.77
CA ALA A 83 -1.63 19.44 21.33
C ALA A 83 -1.42 18.06 20.69
N ASN A 84 -1.83 17.89 19.43
CA ASN A 84 -1.49 16.69 18.66
C ASN A 84 0.00 16.66 18.27
N PHE A 85 0.59 17.83 18.02
CA PHE A 85 1.94 17.95 17.47
C PHE A 85 2.78 19.01 18.19
N VAL A 86 4.09 18.75 18.19
CA VAL A 86 5.14 19.70 18.59
C VAL A 86 6.08 19.94 17.42
N VAL A 87 6.66 21.14 17.36
CA VAL A 87 7.57 21.59 16.31
C VAL A 87 8.91 21.93 16.92
N LEU A 88 9.97 21.45 16.30
CA LEU A 88 11.34 21.82 16.62
C LEU A 88 11.85 22.73 15.51
N THR A 89 12.31 23.92 15.86
CA THR A 89 12.93 24.87 14.93
C THR A 89 14.37 25.14 15.36
N VAL A 90 15.32 24.81 14.50
CA VAL A 90 16.74 25.09 14.72
C VAL A 90 17.10 26.39 14.02
N LYS A 91 17.62 27.35 14.78
CA LYS A 91 18.04 28.66 14.30
C LYS A 91 19.55 28.84 14.42
N ASP A 92 20.16 29.48 13.44
CA ASP A 92 21.55 29.92 13.51
C ASP A 92 21.71 31.15 14.44
N ALA A 93 22.95 31.62 14.61
CA ALA A 93 23.26 32.80 15.42
C ALA A 93 22.63 34.11 14.90
N SER A 94 22.23 34.15 13.63
CA SER A 94 21.53 35.29 13.02
C SER A 94 20.01 35.18 13.16
N GLY A 95 19.50 34.09 13.75
CA GLY A 95 18.07 33.82 13.91
C GLY A 95 17.43 33.16 12.70
N ASN A 96 18.18 32.80 11.66
CA ASN A 96 17.63 32.13 10.47
C ASN A 96 17.29 30.68 10.78
N VAL A 97 16.15 30.22 10.29
CA VAL A 97 15.75 28.81 10.42
C VAL A 97 16.58 27.95 9.48
N VAL A 98 17.46 27.12 10.03
CA VAL A 98 18.32 26.21 9.26
C VAL A 98 17.75 24.80 9.15
N ARG A 99 16.95 24.37 10.14
CA ARG A 99 16.24 23.08 10.15
C ARG A 99 14.91 23.20 10.88
N LYS A 100 13.94 22.38 10.50
CA LYS A 100 12.64 22.30 11.19
C LYS A 100 12.18 20.84 11.22
N GLY A 101 11.54 20.41 12.30
CA GLY A 101 10.93 19.09 12.40
C GLY A 101 9.58 19.19 13.07
N ILE A 102 8.70 18.25 12.78
CA ILE A 102 7.42 18.08 13.47
C ILE A 102 7.37 16.68 14.06
N SER A 103 6.85 16.55 15.26
CA SER A 103 6.70 15.30 15.99
C SER A 103 5.30 15.22 16.60
N PRO A 104 4.70 14.04 16.74
CA PRO A 104 3.55 13.90 17.63
C PRO A 104 3.96 14.32 19.04
N ALA A 105 3.03 14.92 19.77
CA ALA A 105 3.22 15.21 21.18
C ALA A 105 3.31 13.89 21.97
N PRO A 106 4.23 13.75 22.94
CA PRO A 106 4.32 12.53 23.74
C PRO A 106 3.11 12.37 24.68
N PRO A 107 2.77 11.13 25.06
CA PRO A 107 1.92 10.88 26.22
C PRO A 107 2.54 11.47 27.50
N SER A 108 1.69 11.74 28.50
CA SER A 108 2.17 12.24 29.79
C SER A 108 3.13 11.26 30.45
N GLY A 109 4.32 11.73 30.83
CA GLY A 109 5.36 10.92 31.47
C GLY A 109 6.24 10.11 30.50
N SER A 110 5.98 10.22 29.19
CA SER A 110 6.78 9.58 28.14
C SER A 110 7.80 10.55 27.53
N SER A 111 8.74 10.01 26.76
CA SER A 111 9.68 10.78 25.96
C SER A 111 9.45 10.50 24.48
N SER A 112 9.66 11.51 23.62
CA SER A 112 9.66 11.35 22.17
C SER A 112 11.09 11.43 21.64
N LEU A 113 11.43 10.52 20.74
CA LEU A 113 12.68 10.56 19.98
C LEU A 113 12.43 11.34 18.69
N VAL A 114 13.25 12.35 18.42
CA VAL A 114 13.09 13.19 17.22
C VAL A 114 14.42 13.41 16.52
N GLY A 115 14.43 13.20 15.20
CA GLY A 115 15.52 13.60 14.32
C GLY A 115 15.06 14.70 13.37
N VAL A 116 15.92 15.70 13.16
CA VAL A 116 15.64 16.79 12.22
C VAL A 116 16.72 16.82 11.15
N ASN A 117 16.34 16.42 9.94
CA ASN A 117 17.18 16.49 8.75
C ASN A 117 16.48 17.30 7.65
N SER A 118 17.06 17.28 6.45
CA SER A 118 16.57 18.05 5.30
C SER A 118 15.17 17.63 4.86
N LEU A 119 14.90 16.32 4.85
CA LEU A 119 13.58 15.78 4.51
C LEU A 119 12.55 16.11 5.59
N ALA A 120 12.88 15.91 6.87
CA ALA A 120 12.03 16.32 7.98
C ALA A 120 11.71 17.82 7.93
N THR A 121 12.64 18.65 7.44
CA THR A 121 12.42 20.09 7.25
C THR A 121 11.43 20.39 6.14
N ALA A 122 11.54 19.72 5.00
CA ALA A 122 10.57 19.87 3.90
C ALA A 122 9.17 19.40 4.36
N GLN A 123 9.09 18.24 5.02
CA GLN A 123 7.85 17.69 5.57
C GLN A 123 7.23 18.63 6.61
N ALA A 124 7.99 19.10 7.59
CA ALA A 124 7.49 20.00 8.61
C ALA A 124 6.96 21.32 8.03
N LYS A 125 7.62 21.87 6.99
CA LYS A 125 7.12 23.06 6.29
C LYS A 125 5.79 22.79 5.59
N ALA A 126 5.69 21.70 4.84
CA ALA A 126 4.46 21.32 4.14
C ALA A 126 3.30 21.08 5.11
N VAL A 127 3.55 20.29 6.16
CA VAL A 127 2.55 19.96 7.20
C VAL A 127 2.05 21.25 7.86
N LEU A 128 2.94 22.09 8.39
CA LEU A 128 2.52 23.29 9.10
C LEU A 128 1.76 24.26 8.22
N LYS A 129 2.11 24.36 6.94
CA LYS A 129 1.33 25.17 6.00
C LYS A 129 -0.06 24.57 5.76
N ALA A 130 -0.15 23.27 5.53
CA ALA A 130 -1.42 22.60 5.28
C ALA A 130 -2.35 22.71 6.50
N LEU A 131 -1.83 22.55 7.71
CA LEU A 131 -2.56 22.74 8.96
C LEU A 131 -3.07 24.18 9.11
N ALA A 132 -2.21 25.17 8.87
CA ALA A 132 -2.60 26.58 8.92
C ALA A 132 -3.64 26.95 7.85
N LEU A 133 -3.54 26.41 6.64
CA LEU A 133 -4.55 26.61 5.57
C LEU A 133 -5.88 25.92 5.89
N ALA A 134 -5.83 24.76 6.55
CA ALA A 134 -7.02 24.04 6.97
C ALA A 134 -7.68 24.68 8.21
N GLY A 135 -6.95 25.51 8.96
CA GLY A 135 -7.42 26.03 10.25
C GLY A 135 -7.59 24.91 11.28
N SER A 136 -6.75 23.87 11.22
CA SER A 136 -6.89 22.64 11.99
C SER A 136 -5.54 22.00 12.30
N ASP A 137 -5.44 21.26 13.41
CA ASP A 137 -4.33 20.34 13.72
C ASP A 137 -4.63 18.86 13.37
N ASP A 138 -5.46 18.60 12.33
CA ASP A 138 -5.92 17.25 11.97
C ASP A 138 -4.74 16.28 11.70
N PRO A 139 -4.61 15.19 12.50
CA PRO A 139 -3.56 14.20 12.30
C PRO A 139 -3.58 13.47 10.96
N VAL A 140 -4.75 13.32 10.33
CA VAL A 140 -4.86 12.71 9.00
C VAL A 140 -4.14 13.59 7.96
N LEU A 141 -4.34 14.90 8.04
CA LEU A 141 -3.69 15.85 7.14
C LEU A 141 -2.17 15.83 7.32
N ALA A 142 -1.69 15.78 8.57
CA ALA A 142 -0.26 15.68 8.85
C ALA A 142 0.36 14.38 8.31
N ALA A 143 -0.29 13.23 8.54
CA ALA A 143 0.18 11.94 8.05
C ALA A 143 0.26 11.91 6.51
N PHE A 144 -0.78 12.39 5.82
CA PHE A 144 -0.76 12.48 4.35
C PHE A 144 0.32 13.41 3.82
N ALA A 145 0.53 14.56 4.46
CA ALA A 145 1.62 15.46 4.07
C ALA A 145 3.00 14.78 4.16
N MET A 146 3.21 13.93 5.18
CA MET A 146 4.43 13.14 5.33
C MET A 146 4.55 12.03 4.27
N VAL A 147 3.43 11.44 3.83
CA VAL A 147 3.42 10.47 2.72
C VAL A 147 3.87 11.14 1.42
N LEU A 148 3.33 12.33 1.11
CA LEU A 148 3.55 13.00 -0.17
C LEU A 148 4.93 13.66 -0.28
N VAL A 149 5.48 14.17 0.81
CA VAL A 149 6.77 14.88 0.79
C VAL A 149 7.89 13.90 1.09
N ARG A 150 8.45 13.26 0.05
CA ARG A 150 9.57 12.30 0.17
C ARG A 150 10.93 12.83 -0.26
N ALA A 151 10.99 13.96 -0.96
CA ALA A 151 12.23 14.53 -1.45
C ALA A 151 12.65 15.76 -0.61
N PRO A 152 13.90 15.81 -0.10
CA PRO A 152 14.41 16.99 0.62
C PRO A 152 14.64 18.22 -0.30
N GLY A 153 14.65 18.01 -1.62
CA GLY A 153 15.09 18.95 -2.65
C GLY A 153 13.98 19.61 -3.48
N LEU A 154 12.81 19.90 -2.89
CA LEU A 154 11.77 20.66 -3.60
C LEU A 154 12.35 22.02 -4.02
N ALA A 155 12.26 22.35 -5.32
CA ALA A 155 13.00 23.43 -6.00
C ALA A 155 12.82 24.84 -5.38
N SER A 156 11.82 25.02 -4.53
CA SER A 156 11.70 26.18 -3.65
C SER A 156 11.15 25.76 -2.28
N GLN A 157 11.96 25.92 -1.23
CA GLN A 157 11.54 25.66 0.15
C GLN A 157 10.73 26.81 0.79
N ASN A 158 10.31 27.81 0.00
CA ASN A 158 9.52 28.94 0.48
C ASN A 158 8.02 28.60 0.45
N VAL A 159 7.54 27.99 1.53
CA VAL A 159 6.15 27.53 1.63
C VAL A 159 5.09 28.66 1.67
N ASP A 160 5.51 29.92 1.74
CA ASP A 160 4.60 31.08 1.73
C ASP A 160 4.41 31.71 0.35
N ASP A 161 5.22 31.31 -0.64
CA ASP A 161 5.05 31.73 -2.02
C ASP A 161 4.10 30.77 -2.76
N THR A 162 2.98 31.30 -3.23
CA THR A 162 1.90 30.55 -3.88
C THR A 162 2.32 29.89 -5.20
N SER A 163 3.43 30.32 -5.79
CA SER A 163 3.98 29.73 -7.01
C SER A 163 4.78 28.45 -6.76
N THR A 164 5.17 28.20 -5.50
CA THR A 164 6.03 27.07 -5.11
C THR A 164 5.28 25.75 -5.03
N ASP A 165 6.00 24.65 -5.28
CA ASP A 165 5.45 23.30 -5.18
C ASP A 165 4.97 22.97 -3.76
N LEU A 166 5.70 23.45 -2.74
CA LEU A 166 5.33 23.24 -1.34
C LEU A 166 4.01 23.91 -0.97
N TYR A 167 3.75 25.13 -1.44
CA TYR A 167 2.47 25.79 -1.19
C TYR A 167 1.32 25.05 -1.90
N LYS A 168 1.51 24.70 -3.17
CA LYS A 168 0.50 23.99 -3.97
C LYS A 168 0.15 22.63 -3.36
N LEU A 169 1.17 21.88 -2.92
CA LEU A 169 1.00 20.62 -2.22
C LEU A 169 0.24 20.80 -0.90
N ALA A 170 0.60 21.80 -0.09
CA ALA A 170 -0.09 22.10 1.16
C ALA A 170 -1.57 22.49 0.95
N SER A 171 -1.85 23.31 -0.07
CA SER A 171 -3.22 23.71 -0.43
C SER A 171 -4.04 22.51 -0.91
N GLY A 172 -3.47 21.70 -1.81
CA GLY A 172 -4.13 20.51 -2.32
C GLY A 172 -4.41 19.48 -1.24
N LEU A 173 -3.49 19.26 -0.30
CA LEU A 173 -3.70 18.42 0.88
C LEU A 173 -4.86 18.89 1.75
N LYS A 174 -4.95 20.20 1.98
CA LYS A 174 -6.06 20.79 2.72
C LYS A 174 -7.39 20.45 2.04
N ASP A 175 -7.48 20.59 0.71
CA ASP A 175 -8.69 20.27 -0.04
C ASP A 175 -8.97 18.77 -0.06
N ALA A 176 -7.94 17.94 -0.30
CA ALA A 176 -8.03 16.48 -0.34
C ALA A 176 -8.58 15.87 0.95
N ILE A 177 -8.16 16.40 2.11
CA ILE A 177 -8.50 15.81 3.41
C ILE A 177 -9.74 16.46 4.03
N THR A 178 -9.78 17.79 4.04
CA THR A 178 -10.81 18.57 4.76
C THR A 178 -11.85 19.19 3.84
N GLY A 179 -11.62 19.18 2.53
CA GLY A 179 -12.57 19.71 1.54
C GLY A 179 -13.82 18.85 1.39
N THR A 180 -14.85 19.45 0.79
CA THR A 180 -16.09 18.74 0.47
C THR A 180 -15.82 17.60 -0.50
N GLY A 181 -16.30 16.40 -0.18
CA GLY A 181 -15.99 15.20 -0.98
C GLY A 181 -14.60 14.60 -0.73
N GLY A 182 -13.75 15.27 0.06
CA GLY A 182 -12.44 14.76 0.43
C GLY A 182 -12.51 13.63 1.47
N PHE A 183 -11.35 13.21 1.97
CA PHE A 183 -11.18 12.05 2.86
C PHE A 183 -12.19 12.03 4.01
N VAL A 184 -12.21 13.07 4.85
CA VAL A 184 -13.07 13.10 6.04
C VAL A 184 -14.55 13.10 5.66
N SER A 185 -14.91 13.88 4.63
CA SER A 185 -16.27 13.98 4.12
C SER A 185 -16.77 12.62 3.59
N TYR A 186 -15.92 11.89 2.86
CA TYR A 186 -16.25 10.57 2.34
C TYR A 186 -16.44 9.55 3.45
N MET A 187 -15.53 9.51 4.43
CA MET A 187 -15.61 8.58 5.56
C MET A 187 -16.95 8.74 6.30
N GLN A 188 -17.35 9.98 6.59
CA GLN A 188 -18.60 10.28 7.27
C GLN A 188 -19.82 9.90 6.44
N ALA A 189 -19.81 10.23 5.14
CA ALA A 189 -20.91 9.91 4.23
C ALA A 189 -21.12 8.40 4.05
N ASN A 190 -20.08 7.59 4.29
CA ASN A 190 -20.09 6.14 4.13
C ASN A 190 -20.00 5.40 5.46
N GLY A 191 -20.43 6.02 6.55
CA GLY A 191 -20.75 5.34 7.81
C GLY A 191 -19.73 5.46 8.94
N ALA A 192 -18.59 6.12 8.75
CA ALA A 192 -17.68 6.40 9.87
C ALA A 192 -18.32 7.41 10.83
N THR A 193 -18.50 7.01 12.08
CA THR A 193 -19.03 7.90 13.12
C THR A 193 -17.99 8.93 13.57
N ALA A 194 -18.46 10.03 14.17
CA ALA A 194 -17.58 11.06 14.70
C ALA A 194 -16.62 10.52 15.79
N SER A 195 -17.08 9.58 16.62
CA SER A 195 -16.24 8.92 17.63
C SER A 195 -15.17 8.03 17.01
N GLN A 196 -15.51 7.26 15.97
CA GLN A 196 -14.52 6.46 15.25
C GLN A 196 -13.46 7.36 14.60
N LEU A 197 -13.86 8.47 13.96
CA LEU A 197 -12.89 9.41 13.38
C LEU A 197 -12.04 10.13 14.43
N ALA A 198 -12.58 10.42 15.62
CA ALA A 198 -11.80 10.97 16.72
C ALA A 198 -10.77 9.96 17.24
N THR A 199 -11.17 8.69 17.41
CA THR A 199 -10.25 7.60 17.77
C THR A 199 -9.19 7.40 16.69
N PHE A 200 -9.58 7.37 15.42
CA PHE A 200 -8.67 7.24 14.29
C PHE A 200 -7.57 8.31 14.33
N ARG A 201 -7.96 9.59 14.42
CA ARG A 201 -7.03 10.73 14.56
C ARG A 201 -6.11 10.59 15.77
N SER A 202 -6.67 10.25 16.93
CA SER A 202 -5.88 10.07 18.15
C SER A 202 -4.86 8.95 18.02
N ARG A 203 -5.20 7.86 17.32
CA ARG A 203 -4.35 6.67 17.15
C ARG A 203 -3.24 6.87 16.12
N ILE A 204 -3.44 7.77 15.15
CA ILE A 204 -2.35 8.24 14.27
C ILE A 204 -1.26 8.96 15.10
N VAL A 205 -1.67 9.81 16.05
CA VAL A 205 -0.73 10.54 16.91
C VAL A 205 -0.07 9.59 17.91
N HIS A 206 -0.86 8.75 18.58
CA HIS A 206 -0.34 7.78 19.53
C HIS A 206 -1.19 6.50 19.64
N ASN A 207 -0.57 5.35 19.40
CA ASN A 207 -1.17 4.04 19.54
C ASN A 207 -0.46 3.22 20.62
N ALA A 208 -1.11 3.08 21.78
CA ALA A 208 -0.54 2.40 22.93
C ALA A 208 -0.64 0.87 22.86
N ALA A 209 -1.26 0.31 21.82
CA ALA A 209 -1.40 -1.13 21.68
C ALA A 209 -0.04 -1.77 21.36
N SER A 210 0.24 -2.94 21.93
CA SER A 210 1.48 -3.64 21.65
C SER A 210 1.47 -4.13 20.19
N GLY A 211 2.57 -3.89 19.47
CA GLY A 211 2.72 -4.30 18.08
C GLY A 211 2.08 -3.36 17.05
N THR A 212 1.45 -2.27 17.48
CA THR A 212 0.96 -1.22 16.58
C THR A 212 1.95 -0.09 16.40
N ARG A 213 1.85 0.64 15.29
CA ARG A 213 2.66 1.82 14.99
C ARG A 213 1.88 3.12 15.14
N ASP A 214 2.60 4.19 15.45
CA ASP A 214 2.11 5.57 15.40
C ASP A 214 3.14 6.54 14.79
N LEU A 215 2.79 7.82 14.64
CA LEU A 215 3.72 8.84 14.10
C LEU A 215 4.98 9.02 14.95
N GLY A 216 5.00 8.53 16.20
CA GLY A 216 6.19 8.53 17.05
C GLY A 216 7.25 7.57 16.50
N ASP A 217 6.84 6.38 16.04
CA ASP A 217 7.74 5.42 15.39
C ASP A 217 8.32 5.98 14.10
N TYR A 218 7.49 6.68 13.31
CA TYR A 218 7.90 7.35 12.09
C TYR A 218 9.01 8.38 12.38
N VAL A 219 8.79 9.28 13.35
CA VAL A 219 9.73 10.35 13.69
C VAL A 219 10.99 9.81 14.38
N ALA A 220 10.88 8.71 15.13
CA ALA A 220 12.03 8.04 15.72
C ALA A 220 13.02 7.54 14.66
N LYS A 221 12.55 7.06 13.50
CA LYS A 221 13.44 6.65 12.40
C LYS A 221 14.24 7.80 11.79
N PHE A 222 13.74 9.03 11.84
CA PHE A 222 14.53 10.20 11.45
C PHE A 222 15.68 10.47 12.43
N LYS A 223 15.49 10.15 13.72
CA LYS A 223 16.59 10.20 14.68
C LYS A 223 17.64 9.14 14.34
N ASP A 224 17.20 7.91 14.11
CA ASP A 224 18.10 6.81 13.75
C ASP A 224 18.89 7.14 12.48
N ALA A 225 18.24 7.76 11.48
CA ALA A 225 18.88 8.21 10.25
C ALA A 225 19.98 9.26 10.53
N VAL A 226 19.69 10.27 11.36
CA VAL A 226 20.68 11.29 11.75
C VAL A 226 21.86 10.67 12.50
N ASP A 227 21.61 9.74 13.42
CA ASP A 227 22.67 9.07 14.18
C ASP A 227 23.50 8.11 13.31
N THR A 228 22.85 7.44 12.36
CA THR A 228 23.48 6.51 11.41
C THR A 228 24.32 7.25 10.38
N GLN A 229 23.85 8.40 9.88
CA GLN A 229 24.57 9.18 8.88
C GLN A 229 26.01 9.48 9.33
N ALA A 230 26.20 9.80 10.61
CA ALA A 230 27.50 10.12 11.19
C ALA A 230 28.47 8.94 11.25
N THR A 231 27.98 7.70 11.22
CA THR A 231 28.78 6.49 11.43
C THR A 231 28.88 5.61 10.18
N GLN A 232 27.86 5.61 9.33
CA GLN A 232 27.71 4.70 8.20
C GLN A 232 27.46 5.44 6.86
N GLY A 233 27.44 6.79 6.87
CA GLY A 233 27.28 7.60 5.67
C GLY A 233 25.82 7.79 5.23
N SER A 234 25.62 8.59 4.17
CA SER A 234 24.29 9.02 3.72
C SER A 234 23.41 7.86 3.24
N ALA A 235 23.96 6.88 2.52
CA ALA A 235 23.18 5.75 2.01
C ALA A 235 22.45 4.97 3.11
N ALA A 236 23.14 4.68 4.22
CA ALA A 236 22.52 3.99 5.37
C ALA A 236 21.48 4.86 6.11
N ALA A 237 21.64 6.19 6.07
CA ALA A 237 20.65 7.11 6.62
C ALA A 237 19.41 7.24 5.71
N ASP A 238 19.63 7.26 4.39
CA ASP A 238 18.57 7.29 3.37
C ASP A 238 17.72 6.01 3.45
N ASP A 239 18.36 4.86 3.69
CA ASP A 239 17.69 3.59 3.95
C ASP A 239 16.69 3.65 5.11
N LEU A 240 17.08 4.27 6.22
CA LEU A 240 16.23 4.43 7.41
C LEU A 240 15.07 5.41 7.17
N MET A 241 15.30 6.47 6.39
CA MET A 241 14.23 7.40 5.98
C MET A 241 13.24 6.73 5.02
N SER A 242 13.73 5.87 4.13
CA SER A 242 12.89 5.05 3.26
C SER A 242 12.03 4.09 4.09
N GLU A 243 12.63 3.43 5.09
CA GLU A 243 11.91 2.54 6.03
C GLU A 243 10.82 3.30 6.82
N ALA A 244 11.13 4.50 7.33
CA ALA A 244 10.14 5.36 8.00
C ALA A 244 8.89 5.55 7.12
N GLY A 245 9.11 5.75 5.82
CA GLY A 245 8.06 5.81 4.83
C GLY A 245 7.05 4.68 4.84
N ALA A 246 7.53 3.46 4.99
CA ALA A 246 6.70 2.27 5.02
C ALA A 246 5.80 2.24 6.26
N PHE A 247 6.20 2.90 7.36
CA PHE A 247 5.40 2.95 8.58
C PHE A 247 4.13 3.78 8.40
N LEU A 248 4.08 4.75 7.49
CA LEU A 248 2.88 5.60 7.34
C LEU A 248 1.63 4.80 6.91
N ALA A 249 1.79 3.73 6.12
CA ALA A 249 0.69 2.82 5.81
C ALA A 249 0.25 2.04 7.06
N ASP A 250 1.20 1.43 7.76
CA ASP A 250 0.94 0.68 8.99
C ASP A 250 0.24 1.54 10.05
N ILE A 251 0.68 2.78 10.24
CA ILE A 251 0.09 3.74 11.19
C ILE A 251 -1.38 3.97 10.89
N LEU A 252 -1.74 4.18 9.62
CA LEU A 252 -3.13 4.39 9.23
C LEU A 252 -3.96 3.10 9.35
N ILE A 253 -3.38 1.94 9.06
CA ILE A 253 -4.03 0.64 9.24
C ILE A 253 -4.34 0.38 10.71
N ASP A 254 -3.34 0.55 11.57
CA ASP A 254 -3.44 0.32 13.02
C ASP A 254 -4.38 1.32 13.68
N ALA A 255 -4.37 2.57 13.22
CA ALA A 255 -5.31 3.58 13.68
C ALA A 255 -6.76 3.24 13.26
N ALA A 256 -6.96 2.76 12.03
CA ALA A 256 -8.29 2.37 11.54
C ALA A 256 -8.83 1.18 12.33
N ASP A 257 -7.97 0.19 12.61
CA ASP A 257 -8.32 -0.96 13.43
C ASP A 257 -8.75 -0.55 14.84
N ALA A 258 -7.92 0.26 15.51
CA ALA A 258 -8.20 0.74 16.84
C ALA A 258 -9.49 1.59 16.91
N ALA A 259 -9.89 2.18 15.78
CA ALA A 259 -11.13 2.91 15.62
C ALA A 259 -12.32 2.03 15.18
N GLY A 260 -12.12 0.76 14.85
CA GLY A 260 -13.15 -0.11 14.27
C GLY A 260 -13.65 0.40 12.92
N ILE A 261 -12.77 1.01 12.12
CA ILE A 261 -13.04 1.50 10.77
C ILE A 261 -12.59 0.46 9.76
N ASP A 262 -13.46 0.12 8.82
CA ASP A 262 -13.13 -0.78 7.71
C ASP A 262 -12.02 -0.16 6.83
N LEU A 263 -10.98 -0.94 6.53
CA LEU A 263 -9.88 -0.52 5.65
C LEU A 263 -10.36 -0.24 4.22
N ALA A 264 -11.44 -0.88 3.76
CA ALA A 264 -12.09 -0.55 2.49
C ALA A 264 -12.66 0.87 2.50
N LEU A 265 -13.19 1.33 3.64
CA LEU A 265 -13.67 2.69 3.81
C LEU A 265 -12.51 3.69 3.77
N VAL A 266 -11.40 3.37 4.44
CA VAL A 266 -10.15 4.17 4.37
C VAL A 266 -9.67 4.27 2.93
N GLN A 267 -9.53 3.15 2.22
CA GLN A 267 -9.11 3.12 0.82
C GLN A 267 -10.07 3.93 -0.09
N GLY A 268 -11.38 3.83 0.12
CA GLY A 268 -12.37 4.64 -0.59
C GLY A 268 -12.21 6.14 -0.33
N ALA A 269 -11.94 6.52 0.92
CA ALA A 269 -11.72 7.92 1.30
C ALA A 269 -10.43 8.49 0.69
N PHE A 270 -9.40 7.67 0.54
CA PHE A 270 -8.20 8.01 -0.21
C PHE A 270 -8.49 8.31 -1.68
N ASN A 271 -9.27 7.45 -2.34
CA ASN A 271 -9.67 7.68 -3.74
C ASN A 271 -10.47 8.98 -3.88
N ALA A 272 -11.38 9.24 -2.95
CA ALA A 272 -12.17 10.47 -2.93
C ALA A 272 -11.30 11.72 -2.70
N ALA A 273 -10.26 11.61 -1.85
CA ALA A 273 -9.27 12.67 -1.67
C ALA A 273 -8.51 12.98 -2.97
N GLY A 274 -8.16 11.94 -3.74
CA GLY A 274 -7.57 12.08 -5.09
C GLY A 274 -8.49 12.82 -6.06
N ASP A 275 -9.78 12.47 -6.10
CA ASP A 275 -10.76 13.13 -6.99
C ASP A 275 -10.90 14.64 -6.71
N VAL A 276 -10.81 15.04 -5.44
CA VAL A 276 -10.84 16.46 -5.06
C VAL A 276 -9.56 17.17 -5.52
N VAL A 277 -8.41 16.50 -5.48
CA VAL A 277 -7.16 17.04 -5.98
C VAL A 277 -7.18 17.22 -7.51
N ASP A 278 -7.71 16.25 -8.24
CA ASP A 278 -7.81 16.29 -9.71
C ASP A 278 -8.70 17.43 -10.22
N THR A 279 -9.64 17.88 -9.40
CA THR A 279 -10.55 19.00 -9.73
C THR A 279 -10.06 20.36 -9.24
N THR A 280 -8.94 20.42 -8.51
CA THR A 280 -8.37 21.65 -7.94
C THR A 280 -7.02 22.02 -8.56
N SER A 281 -6.52 23.21 -8.27
CA SER A 281 -5.40 23.91 -8.94
C SER A 281 -3.99 23.28 -8.77
N ILE A 282 -3.87 21.98 -8.51
CA ILE A 282 -2.57 21.26 -8.43
C ILE A 282 -1.85 21.20 -9.79
N VAL A 283 -2.50 21.63 -10.87
CA VAL A 283 -2.09 21.64 -12.29
C VAL A 283 -0.73 22.30 -12.63
N ASN A 284 0.08 22.73 -11.65
CA ASN A 284 1.39 23.34 -11.87
C ASN A 284 2.43 22.95 -10.80
N ILE A 285 2.34 21.77 -10.19
CA ILE A 285 3.46 21.21 -9.42
C ILE A 285 4.55 20.79 -10.42
N SER A 286 5.82 21.03 -10.09
CA SER A 286 6.92 20.62 -10.97
C SER A 286 6.94 19.12 -11.21
N GLN A 287 7.32 18.70 -12.43
CA GLN A 287 7.27 17.29 -12.84
C GLN A 287 8.06 16.36 -11.91
N GLY A 288 9.23 16.78 -11.43
CA GLY A 288 10.02 15.99 -10.48
C GLY A 288 9.31 15.77 -9.14
N VAL A 289 8.52 16.75 -8.69
CA VAL A 289 7.76 16.62 -7.44
C VAL A 289 6.55 15.71 -7.64
N MET A 290 5.85 15.81 -8.77
CA MET A 290 4.74 14.91 -9.10
C MET A 290 5.20 13.45 -9.20
N LYS A 291 6.34 13.18 -9.86
CA LYS A 291 6.91 11.82 -9.96
C LYS A 291 7.28 11.24 -8.59
N GLY A 292 7.91 12.04 -7.73
CA GLY A 292 8.24 11.62 -6.36
C GLY A 292 7.00 11.35 -5.50
N MET A 293 5.92 12.11 -5.70
CA MET A 293 4.63 11.85 -5.04
C MET A 293 3.99 10.56 -5.57
N GLU A 294 4.01 10.32 -6.87
CA GLU A 294 3.42 9.13 -7.52
C GLU A 294 4.03 7.83 -6.97
N ALA A 295 5.37 7.75 -6.91
CA ALA A 295 6.07 6.60 -6.35
C ALA A 295 5.73 6.38 -4.86
N ALA A 296 5.69 7.46 -4.07
CA ALA A 296 5.37 7.40 -2.65
C ALA A 296 3.93 6.94 -2.38
N ILE A 297 2.99 7.43 -3.19
CA ILE A 297 1.57 7.08 -3.14
C ILE A 297 1.37 5.62 -3.56
N MET A 298 2.04 5.16 -4.61
CA MET A 298 1.94 3.79 -5.10
C MET A 298 2.37 2.77 -4.04
N GLY A 299 3.58 2.92 -3.48
CA GLY A 299 4.07 2.01 -2.44
C GLY A 299 3.19 2.03 -1.18
N PHE A 300 2.67 3.21 -0.82
CA PHE A 300 1.70 3.35 0.27
C PHE A 300 0.42 2.54 0.00
N PHE A 301 -0.19 2.68 -1.19
CA PHE A 301 -1.44 2.00 -1.53
C PHE A 301 -1.28 0.50 -1.68
N GLN A 302 -0.17 0.04 -2.27
CA GLN A 302 0.14 -1.39 -2.37
C GLN A 302 0.20 -2.01 -0.98
N ARG A 303 0.86 -1.33 -0.02
CA ARG A 303 0.92 -1.79 1.36
C ARG A 303 -0.44 -1.78 2.05
N LEU A 304 -1.23 -0.72 1.87
CA LEU A 304 -2.59 -0.64 2.39
C LEU A 304 -3.47 -1.79 1.85
N ALA A 305 -3.40 -2.05 0.55
CA ALA A 305 -4.15 -3.11 -0.11
C ALA A 305 -3.70 -4.50 0.36
N ALA A 306 -2.39 -4.75 0.47
CA ALA A 306 -1.84 -6.01 0.97
C ALA A 306 -2.31 -6.28 2.40
N MET A 307 -2.21 -5.30 3.30
CA MET A 307 -2.62 -5.47 4.70
C MET A 307 -4.13 -5.64 4.86
N ARG A 308 -4.93 -4.93 4.05
CA ARG A 308 -6.37 -5.17 3.96
C ARG A 308 -6.66 -6.62 3.56
N LEU A 309 -6.02 -7.10 2.50
CA LEU A 309 -6.19 -8.48 2.03
C LEU A 309 -5.79 -9.48 3.12
N SER A 310 -4.67 -9.25 3.80
CA SER A 310 -4.20 -10.06 4.92
C SER A 310 -5.32 -10.28 5.93
N ARG A 311 -5.93 -9.19 6.39
CA ARG A 311 -7.05 -9.24 7.36
C ARG A 311 -8.27 -9.97 6.84
N GLU A 312 -8.75 -9.57 5.66
CA GLU A 312 -9.97 -10.16 5.09
C GLU A 312 -9.85 -11.68 4.94
N TYR A 313 -8.66 -12.19 4.58
CA TYR A 313 -8.41 -13.62 4.49
C TYR A 313 -8.17 -14.27 5.85
N THR A 314 -7.44 -13.67 6.79
CA THR A 314 -7.25 -14.27 8.12
C THR A 314 -8.56 -14.39 8.88
N ASP A 315 -9.45 -13.40 8.74
CA ASP A 315 -10.77 -13.40 9.35
C ASP A 315 -11.64 -14.47 8.70
N ALA A 316 -11.62 -14.59 7.36
CA ALA A 316 -12.33 -15.63 6.63
C ALA A 316 -11.82 -17.05 6.96
N ILE A 317 -10.49 -17.24 7.05
CA ILE A 317 -9.85 -18.50 7.47
C ILE A 317 -10.34 -18.89 8.86
N THR A 318 -10.30 -17.94 9.81
CA THR A 318 -10.69 -18.20 11.20
C THR A 318 -12.20 -18.48 11.31
N LEU A 319 -13.04 -17.70 10.62
CA LEU A 319 -14.49 -17.85 10.65
C LEU A 319 -14.94 -19.22 10.09
N LEU A 320 -14.28 -19.71 9.05
CA LEU A 320 -14.59 -21.00 8.43
C LEU A 320 -13.90 -22.20 9.10
N GLY A 321 -13.33 -22.00 10.30
CA GLY A 321 -12.76 -23.08 11.12
C GLY A 321 -11.32 -23.47 10.76
N GLY A 322 -10.63 -22.65 9.97
CA GLY A 322 -9.18 -22.77 9.78
C GLY A 322 -8.42 -22.57 11.09
N SER A 323 -7.25 -23.19 11.19
CA SER A 323 -6.43 -23.12 12.40
C SER A 323 -5.79 -21.74 12.58
N SER A 324 -5.41 -21.40 13.82
CA SER A 324 -4.60 -20.20 14.09
C SER A 324 -3.26 -20.23 13.34
N GLN A 325 -2.71 -21.43 13.09
CA GLN A 325 -1.52 -21.60 12.28
C GLN A 325 -1.78 -21.26 10.80
N HIS A 326 -2.93 -21.62 10.24
CA HIS A 326 -3.32 -21.25 8.88
C HIS A 326 -3.40 -19.73 8.72
N ALA A 327 -4.08 -19.05 9.66
CA ALA A 327 -4.17 -17.59 9.67
C ALA A 327 -2.78 -16.95 9.83
N ALA A 328 -1.94 -17.44 10.75
CA ALA A 328 -0.59 -16.93 10.94
C ALA A 328 0.32 -17.12 9.72
N THR A 329 0.28 -18.29 9.08
CA THR A 329 1.05 -18.55 7.85
C THR A 329 0.62 -17.60 6.73
N TYR A 330 -0.68 -17.40 6.53
CA TYR A 330 -1.17 -16.45 5.52
C TYR A 330 -0.75 -15.01 5.82
N ALA A 331 -0.93 -14.54 7.05
CA ALA A 331 -0.55 -13.19 7.46
C ALA A 331 0.96 -12.94 7.27
N ASN A 332 1.80 -13.91 7.62
CA ASN A 332 3.24 -13.82 7.43
C ASN A 332 3.63 -13.78 5.95
N ALA A 333 2.97 -14.58 5.10
CA ALA A 333 3.21 -14.57 3.66
C ALA A 333 2.87 -13.20 3.04
N VAL A 334 1.74 -12.60 3.42
CA VAL A 334 1.37 -11.25 2.96
C VAL A 334 2.36 -10.20 3.46
N ALA A 335 2.78 -10.28 4.73
CA ALA A 335 3.79 -9.36 5.29
C ALA A 335 5.13 -9.46 4.55
N SER A 336 5.59 -10.67 4.23
CA SER A 336 6.81 -10.89 3.43
C SER A 336 6.68 -10.32 2.02
N MET A 337 5.54 -10.50 1.37
CA MET A 337 5.27 -9.92 0.05
C MET A 337 5.27 -8.39 0.09
N ALA A 338 4.59 -7.78 1.07
CA ALA A 338 4.57 -6.32 1.24
C ALA A 338 5.98 -5.76 1.52
N ALA A 339 6.79 -6.47 2.31
CA ALA A 339 8.19 -6.12 2.53
C ALA A 339 9.03 -6.23 1.25
N ALA A 340 8.79 -7.26 0.43
CA ALA A 340 9.46 -7.40 -0.87
C ALA A 340 9.09 -6.26 -1.83
N PHE A 341 7.82 -5.88 -1.91
CA PHE A 341 7.38 -4.72 -2.72
C PHE A 341 8.03 -3.43 -2.23
N THR A 342 8.08 -3.22 -0.91
CA THR A 342 8.79 -2.07 -0.30
C THR A 342 10.27 -2.05 -0.70
N ASN A 343 10.92 -3.22 -0.78
CA ASN A 343 12.31 -3.31 -1.22
C ASN A 343 12.46 -2.99 -2.72
N VAL A 344 11.52 -3.40 -3.57
CA VAL A 344 11.52 -3.00 -5.00
C VAL A 344 11.43 -1.48 -5.12
N ASP A 345 10.49 -0.86 -4.40
CA ASP A 345 10.34 0.60 -4.39
C ASP A 345 11.60 1.30 -3.89
N LYS A 346 12.28 0.74 -2.88
CA LYS A 346 13.55 1.26 -2.38
C LYS A 346 14.68 1.12 -3.41
N THR A 347 14.84 -0.07 -4.00
CA THR A 347 15.92 -0.36 -4.96
C THR A 347 15.82 0.47 -6.22
N TYR A 348 14.59 0.71 -6.70
CA TYR A 348 14.33 1.48 -7.92
C TYR A 348 13.83 2.89 -7.61
N GLY A 349 13.92 3.34 -6.35
CA GLY A 349 13.47 4.66 -5.89
C GLY A 349 14.03 5.80 -6.74
N ASP A 350 15.32 5.76 -7.02
CA ASP A 350 16.00 6.77 -7.84
C ASP A 350 15.55 6.72 -9.31
N TYR A 351 15.24 5.54 -9.85
CA TYR A 351 14.65 5.40 -11.18
C TYR A 351 13.26 6.03 -11.26
N TRP A 352 12.47 5.93 -10.19
CA TRP A 352 11.17 6.60 -10.12
C TRP A 352 11.30 8.13 -9.99
N MET A 353 12.38 8.62 -9.39
CA MET A 353 12.64 10.05 -9.20
C MET A 353 13.19 10.73 -10.46
N ASP A 354 14.17 10.10 -11.12
CA ASP A 354 14.82 10.63 -12.33
C ASP A 354 15.18 9.47 -13.28
N PRO A 355 14.20 8.96 -14.05
CA PRO A 355 14.37 7.74 -14.83
C PRO A 355 15.44 7.90 -15.90
N ASP A 356 15.58 9.08 -16.52
CA ASP A 356 16.53 9.32 -17.61
C ASP A 356 17.96 9.38 -17.07
N THR A 357 18.19 10.09 -15.95
CA THR A 357 19.51 10.11 -15.29
C THR A 357 19.87 8.74 -14.73
N TYR A 358 18.90 8.04 -14.13
CA TYR A 358 19.11 6.69 -13.63
C TYR A 358 19.41 5.72 -14.77
N ALA A 359 18.65 5.75 -15.87
CA ALA A 359 18.88 4.93 -17.05
C ALA A 359 20.23 5.24 -17.72
N ALA A 360 20.60 6.51 -17.85
CA ALA A 360 21.92 6.91 -18.34
C ALA A 360 23.05 6.43 -17.41
N THR A 361 22.86 6.49 -16.09
CA THR A 361 23.83 5.97 -15.11
C THR A 361 23.90 4.45 -15.17
N TYR A 362 22.75 3.79 -15.30
CA TYR A 362 22.64 2.35 -15.46
C TYR A 362 23.33 1.89 -16.74
N LEU A 363 23.10 2.57 -17.86
CA LEU A 363 23.78 2.36 -19.13
C LEU A 363 25.29 2.61 -19.00
N ALA A 364 25.73 3.68 -18.34
CA ALA A 364 27.15 3.93 -18.13
C ALA A 364 27.83 2.82 -17.31
N ASN A 365 27.10 2.23 -16.35
CA ASN A 365 27.60 1.17 -15.48
C ASN A 365 27.49 -0.23 -16.10
N ASN A 366 26.54 -0.46 -17.01
CA ASN A 366 26.18 -1.79 -17.52
C ASN A 366 26.18 -1.92 -19.04
N GLY A 367 26.46 -0.85 -19.80
CA GLY A 367 26.23 -0.78 -21.25
C GLY A 367 27.03 -1.75 -22.10
N GLY A 368 28.16 -2.26 -21.60
CA GLY A 368 28.88 -3.38 -22.25
C GLY A 368 28.21 -4.75 -22.09
N SER A 369 27.16 -4.84 -21.27
CA SER A 369 26.40 -6.06 -20.94
C SER A 369 24.91 -5.96 -21.31
N LEU A 370 24.45 -4.80 -21.79
CA LEU A 370 23.09 -4.66 -22.29
C LEU A 370 23.03 -5.14 -23.73
N THR A 371 21.97 -5.86 -24.04
CA THR A 371 21.59 -6.21 -25.41
C THR A 371 20.71 -5.09 -25.95
N ASP A 372 20.82 -4.81 -27.25
CA ASP A 372 19.80 -4.08 -28.01
C ASP A 372 18.44 -4.79 -27.80
N LEU A 373 17.54 -4.14 -27.08
CA LEU A 373 16.23 -4.67 -26.68
C LEU A 373 15.10 -4.12 -27.56
N ASP A 374 15.29 -2.97 -28.21
CA ASP A 374 14.29 -2.36 -29.09
C ASP A 374 14.46 -2.71 -30.57
N GLY A 375 15.63 -3.24 -30.93
CA GLY A 375 15.98 -3.77 -32.25
C GLY A 375 16.45 -2.72 -33.24
N ASP A 376 16.85 -1.53 -32.80
CA ASP A 376 17.29 -0.45 -33.67
C ASP A 376 18.76 -0.54 -34.13
N GLY A 377 19.53 -1.44 -33.50
CA GLY A 377 20.91 -1.76 -33.84
C GLY A 377 21.97 -1.01 -33.03
N ASP A 378 21.59 -0.22 -32.01
CA ASP A 378 22.52 0.31 -31.02
C ASP A 378 22.14 -0.09 -29.59
N VAL A 379 22.89 0.41 -28.59
CA VAL A 379 22.61 0.17 -27.17
C VAL A 379 22.56 1.53 -26.51
N ASP A 380 21.36 1.97 -26.16
CA ASP A 380 21.11 3.34 -25.75
C ASP A 380 20.34 3.46 -24.41
N VAL A 381 19.80 4.65 -24.17
CA VAL A 381 19.04 4.96 -22.95
C VAL A 381 17.68 4.28 -22.97
N ASP A 382 17.06 4.09 -24.13
CA ASP A 382 15.77 3.42 -24.28
C ASP A 382 15.89 1.92 -23.95
N ASP A 383 17.00 1.28 -24.36
CA ASP A 383 17.34 -0.07 -23.93
C ASP A 383 17.55 -0.19 -22.42
N ALA A 384 18.24 0.78 -21.82
CA ALA A 384 18.43 0.82 -20.38
C ALA A 384 17.08 0.96 -19.64
N HIS A 385 16.17 1.79 -20.14
CA HIS A 385 14.80 1.86 -19.62
C HIS A 385 14.07 0.51 -19.70
N MET A 386 14.15 -0.17 -20.84
CA MET A 386 13.53 -1.49 -21.02
C MET A 386 14.10 -2.53 -20.07
N ALA A 387 15.43 -2.59 -19.92
CA ALA A 387 16.10 -3.50 -19.01
C ALA A 387 15.71 -3.26 -17.54
N ILE A 388 15.65 -1.99 -17.11
CA ILE A 388 15.22 -1.63 -15.75
C ILE A 388 13.76 -2.02 -15.52
N GLN A 389 12.87 -1.73 -16.47
CA GLN A 389 11.46 -2.12 -16.36
C GLN A 389 11.27 -3.65 -16.28
N GLN A 390 12.04 -4.41 -17.06
CA GLN A 390 12.05 -5.88 -16.97
C GLN A 390 12.53 -6.35 -15.60
N ALA A 391 13.59 -5.75 -15.06
CA ALA A 391 14.12 -6.10 -13.73
C ALA A 391 13.11 -5.80 -12.61
N ILE A 392 12.43 -4.65 -12.68
CA ILE A 392 11.34 -4.29 -11.77
C ILE A 392 10.20 -5.31 -11.86
N GLY A 393 9.73 -5.60 -13.08
CA GLY A 393 8.67 -6.59 -13.30
C GLY A 393 9.04 -7.96 -12.74
N GLN A 394 10.27 -8.41 -12.97
CA GLN A 394 10.79 -9.66 -12.44
C GLN A 394 10.86 -9.66 -10.90
N ALA A 395 11.24 -8.54 -10.29
CA ALA A 395 11.31 -8.44 -8.84
C ALA A 395 9.91 -8.56 -8.18
N PHE A 396 8.89 -7.92 -8.77
CA PHE A 396 7.51 -8.09 -8.34
C PHE A 396 6.99 -9.52 -8.59
N ASP A 397 7.26 -10.10 -9.76
CA ASP A 397 6.88 -11.49 -10.08
C ASP A 397 7.51 -12.49 -9.10
N ASN A 398 8.78 -12.28 -8.72
CA ASN A 398 9.46 -13.11 -7.73
C ASN A 398 8.82 -13.00 -6.34
N ALA A 399 8.50 -11.78 -5.90
CA ALA A 399 7.80 -11.56 -4.63
C ALA A 399 6.43 -12.23 -4.61
N TRP A 400 5.72 -12.19 -5.75
CA TRP A 400 4.44 -12.87 -5.92
C TRP A 400 4.56 -14.40 -5.87
N GLN A 401 5.52 -14.97 -6.60
CA GLN A 401 5.78 -16.41 -6.57
C GLN A 401 6.15 -16.90 -5.16
N ALA A 402 6.97 -16.12 -4.44
CA ALA A 402 7.32 -16.42 -3.06
C ALA A 402 6.07 -16.43 -2.14
N PHE A 403 5.17 -15.47 -2.32
CA PHE A 403 3.89 -15.44 -1.62
C PHE A 403 3.05 -16.69 -1.92
N GLN A 404 2.86 -17.03 -3.21
CA GLN A 404 2.11 -18.21 -3.63
C GLN A 404 2.67 -19.50 -3.03
N GLN A 405 4.00 -19.64 -2.97
CA GLN A 405 4.64 -20.78 -2.33
C GLN A 405 4.42 -20.81 -0.81
N ALA A 406 4.50 -19.65 -0.15
CA ALA A 406 4.38 -19.54 1.30
C ALA A 406 2.97 -19.86 1.83
N ILE A 407 1.92 -19.65 1.01
CA ILE A 407 0.54 -19.95 1.38
C ILE A 407 0.10 -21.37 1.02
N ARG A 408 0.97 -22.21 0.43
CA ARG A 408 0.64 -23.61 0.12
C ARG A 408 0.34 -24.36 1.42
N ALA A 409 -0.75 -25.12 1.42
CA ALA A 409 -1.08 -25.98 2.54
C ALA A 409 -0.02 -27.08 2.70
N THR A 410 0.14 -27.58 3.92
CA THR A 410 1.06 -28.70 4.16
C THR A 410 0.45 -30.02 3.64
N ASN A 411 1.27 -31.05 3.47
CA ASN A 411 0.75 -32.39 3.16
C ASN A 411 -0.21 -32.90 4.25
N ALA A 412 0.01 -32.52 5.51
CA ALA A 412 -0.87 -32.90 6.62
C ALA A 412 -2.25 -32.22 6.49
N ASP A 413 -2.28 -30.94 6.11
CA ASP A 413 -3.52 -30.19 5.88
C ASP A 413 -4.33 -30.80 4.72
N VAL A 414 -3.67 -31.13 3.60
CA VAL A 414 -4.33 -31.75 2.45
C VAL A 414 -4.88 -33.13 2.80
N THR A 415 -4.12 -33.95 3.53
CA THR A 415 -4.61 -35.26 3.99
C THR A 415 -5.81 -35.11 4.92
N ALA A 416 -5.77 -34.18 5.88
CA ALA A 416 -6.89 -33.93 6.78
C ALA A 416 -8.15 -33.51 6.02
N MET A 417 -8.02 -32.55 5.09
CA MET A 417 -9.13 -32.13 4.23
C MET A 417 -9.71 -33.27 3.40
N ARG A 418 -8.86 -34.14 2.82
CA ARG A 418 -9.34 -35.32 2.08
C ARG A 418 -10.11 -36.28 2.98
N GLN A 419 -9.67 -36.47 4.22
CA GLN A 419 -10.38 -37.28 5.21
C GLN A 419 -11.73 -36.68 5.57
N ASP A 420 -11.82 -35.37 5.78
CA ASP A 420 -13.08 -34.67 6.03
C ASP A 420 -14.06 -34.87 4.86
N ILE A 421 -13.59 -34.68 3.63
CA ILE A 421 -14.40 -34.86 2.41
C ILE A 421 -14.90 -36.30 2.31
N ALA A 422 -14.00 -37.28 2.49
CA ALA A 422 -14.35 -38.69 2.41
C ALA A 422 -15.40 -39.08 3.46
N ALA A 423 -15.22 -38.60 4.70
CA ALA A 423 -16.16 -38.81 5.79
C ALA A 423 -17.53 -38.19 5.50
N ALA A 424 -17.56 -36.94 5.02
CA ALA A 424 -18.80 -36.24 4.66
C ALA A 424 -19.58 -36.93 3.54
N LEU A 425 -18.89 -37.57 2.60
CA LEU A 425 -19.48 -38.31 1.49
C LEU A 425 -19.80 -39.78 1.83
N GLY A 426 -19.34 -40.28 2.99
CA GLY A 426 -19.52 -41.68 3.38
C GLY A 426 -18.72 -42.65 2.50
N VAL A 427 -17.57 -42.23 1.97
CA VAL A 427 -16.71 -43.04 1.08
C VAL A 427 -15.30 -43.20 1.66
N PRO A 428 -14.53 -44.23 1.27
CA PRO A 428 -13.12 -44.33 1.64
C PRO A 428 -12.28 -43.20 1.04
N GLU A 429 -11.28 -42.68 1.76
CA GLU A 429 -10.37 -41.62 1.27
C GLU A 429 -9.68 -41.99 -0.06
N SER A 430 -9.34 -43.27 -0.24
CA SER A 430 -8.73 -43.81 -1.47
C SER A 430 -9.63 -43.79 -2.70
N SER A 431 -10.93 -43.52 -2.53
CA SER A 431 -11.88 -43.35 -3.63
C SER A 431 -11.95 -41.92 -4.16
N LEU A 432 -11.38 -40.95 -3.43
CA LEU A 432 -11.28 -39.58 -3.92
C LEU A 432 -10.19 -39.49 -5.00
N PRO A 433 -10.41 -38.72 -6.08
CA PRO A 433 -9.38 -38.50 -7.10
C PRO A 433 -8.04 -38.08 -6.47
N PRO A 434 -6.89 -38.61 -6.92
CA PRO A 434 -5.59 -38.27 -6.34
C PRO A 434 -5.25 -36.78 -6.46
N GLU A 435 -5.87 -36.07 -7.40
CA GLU A 435 -5.71 -34.64 -7.65
C GLU A 435 -6.44 -33.76 -6.62
N VAL A 436 -7.37 -34.28 -5.82
CA VAL A 436 -8.04 -33.48 -4.78
C VAL A 436 -7.01 -32.99 -3.76
N GLY A 437 -6.88 -31.67 -3.62
CA GLY A 437 -5.85 -31.03 -2.79
C GLY A 437 -4.56 -30.68 -3.52
N ARG A 438 -4.49 -30.87 -4.84
CA ARG A 438 -3.31 -30.62 -5.67
C ARG A 438 -3.65 -29.75 -6.88
N ASP A 439 -2.78 -28.79 -7.19
CA ASP A 439 -2.79 -28.05 -8.46
C ASP A 439 -1.56 -28.44 -9.29
N GLU A 440 -1.64 -28.22 -10.60
CA GLU A 440 -0.46 -28.28 -11.47
C GLU A 440 0.47 -27.09 -11.16
N ASP A 441 1.78 -27.34 -11.04
CA ASP A 441 2.77 -26.29 -10.92
C ASP A 441 3.05 -25.68 -12.30
N TRP A 442 2.46 -24.52 -12.56
CA TRP A 442 2.70 -23.78 -13.80
C TRP A 442 4.16 -23.35 -14.00
N SER A 443 4.96 -23.28 -12.93
CA SER A 443 6.40 -23.01 -13.05
C SER A 443 7.20 -24.25 -13.46
N ASN A 444 6.63 -25.44 -13.30
CA ASN A 444 7.23 -26.71 -13.67
C ASN A 444 6.15 -27.71 -14.13
N PRO A 445 5.66 -27.58 -15.38
CA PRO A 445 4.56 -28.39 -15.91
C PRO A 445 4.78 -29.89 -15.71
N GLY A 446 3.71 -30.61 -15.36
CA GLY A 446 3.78 -32.02 -14.99
C GLY A 446 4.22 -32.30 -13.55
N THR A 447 4.48 -31.28 -12.74
CA THR A 447 4.60 -31.42 -11.27
C THR A 447 3.36 -30.92 -10.56
N GLN A 448 3.05 -31.50 -9.41
CA GLN A 448 1.88 -31.14 -8.60
C GLN A 448 2.29 -30.51 -7.28
N VAL A 449 1.50 -29.53 -6.85
CA VAL A 449 1.72 -28.76 -5.63
C VAL A 449 0.46 -28.75 -4.79
N ASN A 450 0.59 -28.58 -3.49
CA ASN A 450 -0.59 -28.49 -2.62
C ASN A 450 -1.41 -27.25 -2.96
N TRP A 451 -2.74 -27.38 -2.85
CA TRP A 451 -3.64 -26.24 -2.81
C TRP A 451 -3.21 -25.21 -1.77
N ALA A 452 -3.54 -23.95 -2.01
CA ALA A 452 -3.35 -22.89 -1.04
C ALA A 452 -4.24 -23.10 0.19
N ILE A 453 -3.77 -22.61 1.35
CA ILE A 453 -4.49 -22.65 2.64
C ILE A 453 -5.95 -22.19 2.51
N PRO A 454 -6.29 -21.06 1.85
CA PRO A 454 -7.68 -20.64 1.67
C PRO A 454 -8.58 -21.72 1.04
N LYS A 455 -8.11 -22.37 -0.03
CA LYS A 455 -8.87 -23.41 -0.74
C LYS A 455 -9.04 -24.65 0.13
N VAL A 456 -7.99 -25.07 0.84
CA VAL A 456 -8.08 -26.20 1.78
C VAL A 456 -9.10 -25.92 2.89
N VAL A 457 -9.07 -24.72 3.49
CA VAL A 457 -10.02 -24.33 4.55
C VAL A 457 -11.46 -24.29 4.02
N ALA A 458 -11.69 -23.72 2.83
CA ALA A 458 -13.04 -23.68 2.23
C ALA A 458 -13.62 -25.09 2.00
N PHE A 459 -12.81 -26.03 1.51
CA PHE A 459 -13.23 -27.41 1.28
C PHE A 459 -13.44 -28.19 2.58
N SER A 460 -12.57 -28.04 3.58
CA SER A 460 -12.77 -28.64 4.91
C SER A 460 -14.01 -28.09 5.61
N PHE A 461 -14.32 -26.79 5.46
CA PHE A 461 -15.56 -26.19 5.95
C PHE A 461 -16.78 -26.84 5.30
N ALA A 462 -16.81 -26.94 3.96
CA ALA A 462 -17.93 -27.56 3.24
C ALA A 462 -18.14 -29.03 3.65
N ALA A 463 -17.05 -29.78 3.81
CA ALA A 463 -17.10 -31.15 4.29
C ALA A 463 -17.66 -31.25 5.72
N SER A 464 -17.17 -30.41 6.64
CA SER A 464 -17.65 -30.36 8.03
C SER A 464 -19.13 -29.96 8.11
N HIS A 465 -19.54 -28.98 7.30
CA HIS A 465 -20.92 -28.53 7.21
C HIS A 465 -21.86 -29.63 6.71
N LEU A 466 -21.46 -30.37 5.67
CA LEU A 466 -22.19 -31.53 5.17
C LEU A 466 -22.28 -32.65 6.20
N ALA A 467 -21.18 -32.97 6.89
CA ALA A 467 -21.14 -34.00 7.92
C ALA A 467 -22.08 -33.66 9.10
N ALA A 468 -22.28 -32.37 9.38
CA ALA A 468 -23.26 -31.89 10.36
C ALA A 468 -24.73 -31.93 9.87
N GLY A 469 -24.98 -32.42 8.66
CA GLY A 469 -26.32 -32.49 8.04
C GLY A 469 -26.75 -31.19 7.36
N GLY A 470 -25.84 -30.23 7.20
CA GLY A 470 -26.06 -29.00 6.46
C GLY A 470 -26.06 -29.22 4.94
N THR A 471 -26.28 -28.15 4.20
CA THR A 471 -26.24 -28.16 2.73
C THR A 471 -25.48 -26.93 2.25
N LEU A 472 -24.64 -27.08 1.23
CA LEU A 472 -24.03 -25.94 0.54
C LEU A 472 -24.52 -25.94 -0.90
N THR A 473 -25.09 -24.82 -1.33
CA THR A 473 -25.60 -24.62 -2.69
C THR A 473 -25.06 -23.31 -3.23
N TYR A 474 -24.91 -23.24 -4.55
CA TYR A 474 -24.50 -22.02 -5.23
C TYR A 474 -25.30 -21.84 -6.51
N THR A 475 -25.95 -20.69 -6.64
CA THR A 475 -26.65 -20.31 -7.88
C THR A 475 -25.66 -19.65 -8.82
N ARG A 476 -25.36 -20.31 -9.94
CA ARG A 476 -24.40 -19.79 -10.93
C ARG A 476 -24.80 -18.41 -11.45
N GLY A 477 -23.80 -17.59 -11.71
CA GLY A 477 -23.96 -16.31 -12.38
C GLY A 477 -24.43 -16.42 -13.82
N THR A 478 -24.90 -15.29 -14.36
CA THR A 478 -25.34 -15.15 -15.76
C THR A 478 -24.44 -14.20 -16.54
N GLU A 479 -23.35 -13.73 -15.92
CA GLU A 479 -22.41 -12.82 -16.54
C GLU A 479 -21.80 -13.46 -17.79
N PRO A 480 -21.59 -12.71 -18.89
CA PRO A 480 -20.87 -13.22 -20.04
C PRO A 480 -19.45 -13.65 -19.64
N ILE A 481 -19.00 -14.78 -20.17
CA ILE A 481 -17.62 -15.24 -20.00
C ILE A 481 -16.73 -14.36 -20.92
N PRO A 482 -15.66 -13.73 -20.40
CA PRO A 482 -14.73 -12.95 -21.20
C PRO A 482 -14.07 -13.77 -22.31
N SER A 483 -13.90 -13.20 -23.50
CA SER A 483 -13.23 -13.86 -24.64
C SER A 483 -11.76 -14.21 -24.35
N SER A 484 -11.15 -13.56 -23.36
CA SER A 484 -9.81 -13.90 -22.89
C SER A 484 -9.72 -15.25 -22.17
N MET A 485 -10.87 -15.82 -21.74
CA MET A 485 -10.93 -17.10 -21.03
C MET A 485 -10.96 -18.28 -22.00
N THR A 486 -9.98 -18.37 -22.90
CA THR A 486 -9.97 -19.36 -23.99
C THR A 486 -9.90 -20.81 -23.52
N TRP A 487 -9.54 -21.08 -22.26
CA TRP A 487 -9.60 -22.44 -21.70
C TRP A 487 -11.03 -22.88 -21.34
N LEU A 488 -11.98 -21.95 -21.29
CA LEU A 488 -13.42 -22.23 -21.23
C LEU A 488 -14.07 -22.20 -22.62
N ASP A 489 -13.29 -21.94 -23.68
CA ASP A 489 -13.66 -22.04 -25.10
C ASP A 489 -12.93 -23.26 -25.70
N PRO A 490 -13.40 -24.49 -25.41
CA PRO A 490 -12.70 -25.71 -25.82
C PRO A 490 -12.68 -25.92 -27.34
N ASP A 491 -13.53 -25.24 -28.10
CA ASP A 491 -13.64 -25.31 -29.55
C ASP A 491 -12.88 -24.21 -30.30
N GLY A 492 -12.42 -23.17 -29.59
CA GLY A 492 -11.56 -22.10 -30.13
C GLY A 492 -12.25 -21.28 -31.21
N ASP A 493 -13.58 -21.22 -31.20
CA ASP A 493 -14.37 -20.54 -32.22
C ASP A 493 -14.50 -19.02 -31.95
N GLY A 494 -13.95 -18.55 -30.83
CA GLY A 494 -13.99 -17.16 -30.40
C GLY A 494 -15.27 -16.79 -29.66
N ASN A 495 -16.19 -17.74 -29.44
CA ASN A 495 -17.27 -17.62 -28.48
C ASN A 495 -16.82 -18.23 -27.16
N ALA A 496 -17.11 -17.56 -26.06
CA ALA A 496 -16.86 -18.19 -24.78
C ALA A 496 -17.75 -19.44 -24.62
N GLY A 497 -17.15 -20.60 -24.36
CA GLY A 497 -17.88 -21.84 -24.16
C GLY A 497 -18.74 -21.82 -22.89
N PRO A 498 -19.55 -22.87 -22.65
CA PRO A 498 -20.45 -22.91 -21.51
C PRO A 498 -19.67 -22.99 -20.18
N ARG A 499 -20.24 -22.40 -19.11
CA ARG A 499 -19.79 -22.65 -17.74
C ARG A 499 -19.73 -24.14 -17.46
N SER A 500 -18.76 -24.56 -16.64
CA SER A 500 -18.60 -25.95 -16.24
C SER A 500 -19.80 -26.44 -15.43
N ASP A 501 -20.40 -27.56 -15.85
CA ASP A 501 -21.37 -28.31 -15.05
C ASP A 501 -20.65 -29.36 -14.20
N PHE A 502 -20.15 -28.92 -13.05
CA PHE A 502 -19.40 -29.76 -12.11
C PHE A 502 -20.24 -30.92 -11.57
N VAL A 503 -21.56 -30.78 -11.45
CA VAL A 503 -22.44 -31.88 -11.01
C VAL A 503 -22.54 -32.94 -12.10
N ALA A 504 -22.70 -32.54 -13.37
CA ALA A 504 -22.68 -33.49 -14.50
C ALA A 504 -21.31 -34.19 -14.66
N GLN A 505 -20.23 -33.57 -14.20
CA GLN A 505 -18.90 -34.19 -14.12
C GLN A 505 -18.75 -35.18 -12.95
N GLY A 506 -19.81 -35.40 -12.15
CA GLY A 506 -19.82 -36.35 -11.03
C GLY A 506 -19.30 -35.77 -9.72
N ILE A 507 -19.07 -34.45 -9.64
CA ILE A 507 -18.63 -33.79 -8.41
C ILE A 507 -19.83 -33.63 -7.47
N PRO A 508 -19.73 -34.00 -6.19
CA PRO A 508 -20.84 -33.86 -5.25
C PRO A 508 -21.32 -32.39 -5.13
N PRO A 509 -22.64 -32.15 -4.96
CA PRO A 509 -23.22 -30.81 -5.09
C PRO A 509 -22.57 -29.69 -4.26
N ALA A 510 -22.16 -29.97 -3.01
CA ALA A 510 -21.51 -28.96 -2.17
C ALA A 510 -20.12 -28.55 -2.68
N PHE A 511 -19.33 -29.50 -3.19
CA PHE A 511 -18.02 -29.21 -3.75
C PHE A 511 -18.12 -28.61 -5.15
N ALA A 512 -19.13 -29.04 -5.93
CA ALA A 512 -19.50 -28.39 -7.18
C ALA A 512 -19.91 -26.92 -6.96
N ALA A 513 -20.54 -26.60 -5.82
CA ALA A 513 -20.84 -25.22 -5.45
C ALA A 513 -19.56 -24.38 -5.22
N LEU A 514 -18.56 -24.92 -4.52
CA LEU A 514 -17.27 -24.23 -4.34
C LEU A 514 -16.54 -23.98 -5.67
N LEU A 515 -16.45 -24.99 -6.53
CA LEU A 515 -15.84 -24.84 -7.86
C LEU A 515 -16.62 -23.88 -8.75
N GLY A 516 -17.95 -23.83 -8.60
CA GLY A 516 -18.80 -22.86 -9.28
C GLY A 516 -18.53 -21.41 -8.83
N ILE A 517 -18.27 -21.20 -7.54
CA ILE A 517 -17.87 -19.89 -7.00
C ILE A 517 -16.50 -19.49 -7.58
N GLU A 518 -15.55 -20.42 -7.61
CA GLU A 518 -14.20 -20.21 -8.19
C GLU A 518 -14.26 -19.82 -9.67
N GLU A 519 -15.05 -20.53 -10.48
CA GLU A 519 -15.23 -20.23 -11.91
C GLU A 519 -15.90 -18.87 -12.13
N ASP A 520 -16.96 -18.54 -11.37
CA ASP A 520 -17.63 -17.23 -11.50
C ASP A 520 -16.73 -16.09 -10.99
N MET A 521 -15.91 -16.32 -9.97
CA MET A 521 -14.88 -15.39 -9.52
C MET A 521 -13.83 -15.11 -10.60
N ALA A 522 -13.34 -16.16 -11.27
CA ALA A 522 -12.42 -16.02 -12.38
C ALA A 522 -13.07 -15.22 -13.53
N ILE A 523 -14.34 -15.49 -13.87
CA ILE A 523 -15.10 -14.74 -14.87
C ILE A 523 -15.16 -13.24 -14.53
N LEU A 524 -15.50 -12.90 -13.28
CA LEU A 524 -15.55 -11.49 -12.84
C LEU A 524 -14.16 -10.82 -12.90
N THR A 525 -13.11 -11.57 -12.56
CA THR A 525 -11.73 -11.08 -12.57
C THR A 525 -11.25 -10.80 -13.99
N TYR A 526 -11.43 -11.74 -14.92
CA TYR A 526 -11.07 -11.54 -16.32
C TYR A 526 -11.93 -10.47 -17.00
N ARG A 527 -13.19 -10.31 -16.60
CA ARG A 527 -14.05 -9.21 -17.07
C ARG A 527 -13.50 -7.85 -16.67
N ARG A 528 -13.04 -7.70 -15.41
CA ARG A 528 -12.36 -6.48 -14.97
C ARG A 528 -11.16 -6.17 -15.87
N TRP A 529 -10.35 -7.18 -16.19
CA TRP A 529 -9.17 -7.01 -17.04
C TRP A 529 -9.51 -6.63 -18.48
N ASP A 530 -10.47 -7.31 -19.09
CA ASP A 530 -10.88 -7.06 -20.48
C ASP A 530 -11.53 -5.67 -20.62
N GLN A 531 -12.25 -5.19 -19.59
CA GLN A 531 -12.91 -3.88 -19.60
C GLN A 531 -11.91 -2.72 -19.85
N CYS A 532 -10.66 -2.86 -19.43
CA CYS A 532 -9.67 -1.78 -19.51
C CYS A 532 -8.57 -1.97 -20.56
N ARG A 533 -8.63 -3.06 -21.33
CA ARG A 533 -7.63 -3.39 -22.35
C ARG A 533 -7.58 -2.39 -23.52
N SER A 534 -8.68 -1.69 -23.78
CA SER A 534 -8.82 -0.73 -24.90
C SER A 534 -9.34 0.64 -24.47
N ALA A 535 -9.41 0.91 -23.17
CA ALA A 535 -9.93 2.17 -22.67
C ALA A 535 -9.00 3.35 -23.05
N ALA A 536 -9.59 4.44 -23.53
CA ALA A 536 -8.86 5.68 -23.83
C ALA A 536 -8.21 6.27 -22.57
N ASP A 537 -8.86 6.07 -21.42
CA ASP A 537 -8.33 6.33 -20.09
C ASP A 537 -8.36 5.03 -19.26
N PRO A 538 -7.24 4.29 -19.23
CA PRO A 538 -7.12 3.06 -18.46
C PRO A 538 -7.34 3.24 -16.95
N TYR A 539 -7.09 4.43 -16.40
CA TYR A 539 -7.20 4.70 -14.96
C TYR A 539 -8.67 4.85 -14.53
N GLN A 540 -9.41 5.73 -15.20
CA GLN A 540 -10.85 5.88 -14.93
C GLN A 540 -11.59 4.56 -15.21
N CYS A 541 -11.11 3.81 -16.21
CA CYS A 541 -11.60 2.47 -16.45
C CYS A 541 -11.33 1.53 -15.27
N ASP A 542 -10.09 1.40 -14.80
CA ASP A 542 -9.78 0.45 -13.71
C ASP A 542 -10.49 0.82 -12.42
N LYS A 543 -10.65 2.11 -12.12
CA LYS A 543 -11.44 2.57 -10.97
C LYS A 543 -12.90 2.13 -11.04
N LEU A 544 -13.54 2.28 -12.20
CA LEU A 544 -14.92 1.82 -12.43
C LEU A 544 -14.99 0.29 -12.43
N ALA A 545 -14.05 -0.39 -13.09
CA ALA A 545 -13.99 -1.83 -13.16
C ALA A 545 -13.75 -2.48 -11.78
N LEU A 546 -12.93 -1.85 -10.92
CA LEU A 546 -12.72 -2.28 -9.54
C LEU A 546 -13.98 -2.08 -8.68
N LYS A 547 -14.69 -0.98 -8.87
CA LYS A 547 -15.99 -0.74 -8.20
C LYS A 547 -17.01 -1.80 -8.62
N ASP A 548 -17.15 -2.05 -9.92
CA ASP A 548 -18.06 -3.06 -10.47
C ASP A 548 -17.69 -4.46 -9.99
N PHE A 549 -16.40 -4.78 -9.98
CA PHE A 549 -15.86 -6.03 -9.43
C PHE A 549 -16.24 -6.19 -7.95
N THR A 550 -15.98 -5.18 -7.12
CA THR A 550 -16.32 -5.22 -5.68
C THR A 550 -17.82 -5.39 -5.44
N GLN A 551 -18.67 -4.72 -6.23
CA GLN A 551 -20.12 -4.91 -6.17
C GLN A 551 -20.53 -6.33 -6.57
N ALA A 552 -19.91 -6.87 -7.62
CA ALA A 552 -20.16 -8.24 -8.07
C ALA A 552 -19.71 -9.28 -7.03
N LEU A 553 -18.59 -9.07 -6.33
CA LEU A 553 -18.18 -9.92 -5.20
C LEU A 553 -19.23 -9.97 -4.09
N GLY A 554 -19.81 -8.83 -3.73
CA GLY A 554 -20.90 -8.77 -2.76
C GLY A 554 -22.14 -9.53 -3.21
N ALA A 555 -22.44 -9.51 -4.51
CA ALA A 555 -23.55 -10.26 -5.09
C ALA A 555 -23.30 -11.78 -5.11
N LEU A 556 -22.05 -12.24 -5.26
CA LEU A 556 -21.71 -13.67 -5.20
C LEU A 556 -22.10 -14.30 -3.87
N ALA A 557 -21.86 -13.61 -2.75
CA ALA A 557 -22.22 -14.13 -1.42
C ALA A 557 -23.73 -14.37 -1.29
N GLY A 558 -24.56 -13.50 -1.91
CA GLY A 558 -26.02 -13.67 -1.94
C GLY A 558 -26.52 -14.84 -2.80
N ARG A 559 -25.65 -15.46 -3.61
CA ARG A 559 -25.96 -16.65 -4.42
C ARG A 559 -25.62 -17.96 -3.72
N ILE A 560 -24.95 -17.89 -2.57
CA ILE A 560 -24.61 -19.06 -1.75
C ILE A 560 -25.76 -19.33 -0.78
N GLY A 561 -26.25 -20.57 -0.76
CA GLY A 561 -27.33 -21.01 0.09
C GLY A 561 -26.93 -22.13 1.05
N GLY A 562 -27.61 -22.18 2.20
CA GLY A 562 -27.46 -23.23 3.21
C GLY A 562 -26.41 -22.95 4.30
N VAL A 563 -25.75 -21.80 4.23
CA VAL A 563 -24.83 -21.27 5.25
C VAL A 563 -25.24 -19.85 5.68
N GLY A 564 -24.69 -19.35 6.78
CA GLY A 564 -24.87 -17.97 7.22
C GLY A 564 -24.27 -16.96 6.23
N PHE A 565 -24.77 -15.72 6.23
CA PHE A 565 -24.31 -14.70 5.28
C PHE A 565 -22.83 -14.34 5.45
N ASP A 566 -22.32 -14.33 6.68
CA ASP A 566 -20.91 -14.06 6.95
C ASP A 566 -20.02 -15.23 6.50
N GLU A 567 -20.48 -16.46 6.66
CA GLU A 567 -19.81 -17.67 6.13
C GLU A 567 -19.79 -17.65 4.60
N ALA A 568 -20.90 -17.24 3.95
CA ALA A 568 -20.96 -17.07 2.50
C ALA A 568 -19.95 -16.02 2.00
N LYS A 569 -19.84 -14.87 2.68
CA LYS A 569 -18.81 -13.87 2.34
C LYS A 569 -17.40 -14.40 2.52
N ALA A 570 -17.14 -15.14 3.60
CA ALA A 570 -15.85 -15.77 3.84
C ALA A 570 -15.51 -16.80 2.76
N LEU A 571 -16.48 -17.61 2.32
CA LEU A 571 -16.30 -18.56 1.22
C LEU A 571 -15.95 -17.85 -0.09
N VAL A 572 -16.68 -16.79 -0.45
CA VAL A 572 -16.34 -15.96 -1.62
C VAL A 572 -14.92 -15.42 -1.50
N ARG A 573 -14.50 -14.99 -0.30
CA ARG A 573 -13.14 -14.49 -0.07
C ARG A 573 -12.06 -15.58 -0.21
N LEU A 574 -12.28 -16.76 0.35
CA LEU A 574 -11.30 -17.85 0.25
C LEU A 574 -11.24 -18.48 -1.15
N MET A 575 -12.36 -18.47 -1.89
CA MET A 575 -12.46 -18.95 -3.27
C MET A 575 -12.06 -17.90 -4.31
N GLN A 576 -11.93 -16.64 -3.91
CA GLN A 576 -11.02 -15.73 -4.57
C GLN A 576 -9.63 -16.31 -4.34
N GLU A 577 -9.18 -17.20 -5.23
CA GLU A 577 -7.76 -17.55 -5.30
C GLU A 577 -6.97 -16.26 -5.10
N PRO A 578 -5.93 -16.25 -4.26
CA PRO A 578 -5.19 -15.03 -4.02
C PRO A 578 -4.47 -14.69 -5.32
N ASN A 579 -5.17 -13.98 -6.18
CA ASN A 579 -4.79 -13.37 -7.44
C ASN A 579 -4.98 -11.89 -7.14
N LEU A 580 -3.90 -11.26 -6.65
CA LEU A 580 -3.87 -9.81 -6.38
C LEU A 580 -3.79 -9.03 -7.69
#